data_AF-A0A6P4IE66-F1
#
_entry.id   AF-A0A6P4IE66-F1
#
_cell.length_a   1.000
_cell.length_b   1.000
_cell.length_c   1.000
_cell.angle_alpha   90.00
_cell.angle_beta   90.00
_cell.angle_gamma   90.00
#
_symmetry.space_group_name_H-M   'P 1'
#
loop_
_entity.id
_entity.type
_entity.pdbx_description
1 polymer ?
#
loop_
_entity_poly.entity_id
_entity_poly.type
_entity_poly.pdbx_seq_one_letter_code
_entity_poly.pdbx_strand_id
1 'polypeptide(L)'
;MAFCGYVNVSGDFVLRDETYMGDTVVRRTTSPSDSPTSLSSPVSLPQHSTGTISVKDDMDGSEGTTMKATRVRSPDAWSLMYGEVKQSLCVPSLQLDSRESSVNYLRNIDSMKGYREADAAYENWYSAKRRQRLEKRKVLQQEHNDKQEQAKHKKQLAQMCYDQWLKRKARQAAAQRVENHMQSAAFKANQSLAKNSMQPTASSSGSSTTASSGYSSSSSANKTLRNVPEDKIRQVVEDWWLKKQQQHQTEREEKRRALVSKALEQKRRKELAEMAWQQWMSNVDEKPKPVPLNQGMDSLRGTISPLFVNPRPWVDPLKPSKM
;
A
#
# COMPACT_ATOMS: atom_id res chain seq x y z
N MET A 1 -0.76 -13.37 26.63
CA MET A 1 -0.35 -12.03 27.08
C MET A 1 -1.62 -11.25 27.33
N ALA A 2 -2.00 -11.04 28.59
CA ALA A 2 -3.15 -10.21 28.94
C ALA A 2 -2.72 -8.74 28.91
N PHE A 3 -3.46 -7.89 28.19
CA PHE A 3 -3.23 -6.45 28.18
C PHE A 3 -4.00 -5.86 29.36
N CYS A 4 -3.28 -5.30 30.35
CA CYS A 4 -3.88 -4.54 31.43
C CYS A 4 -3.92 -3.07 31.01
N GLY A 5 -5.11 -2.58 30.65
CA GLY A 5 -5.44 -1.16 30.56
C GLY A 5 -6.58 -0.87 31.54
N TYR A 6 -6.63 0.33 32.09
CA TYR A 6 -7.72 0.77 32.96
C TYR A 6 -8.32 2.07 32.41
N VAL A 7 -9.58 2.31 32.73
CA VAL A 7 -10.30 3.53 32.39
C VAL A 7 -10.27 4.44 33.62
N ASN A 8 -9.83 5.69 33.47
CA ASN A 8 -9.84 6.64 34.57
C ASN A 8 -11.28 7.12 34.88
N VAL A 9 -11.46 7.82 36.00
CA VAL A 9 -12.76 8.42 36.39
C VAL A 9 -13.27 9.48 35.41
N SER A 10 -12.41 9.98 34.53
CA SER A 10 -12.75 10.94 33.47
C SER A 10 -13.22 10.26 32.18
N GLY A 11 -13.17 8.92 32.08
CA GLY A 11 -13.58 8.14 30.92
C GLY A 11 -12.47 7.88 29.89
N ASP A 12 -11.23 8.27 30.17
CA ASP A 12 -10.09 8.08 29.27
C ASP A 12 -9.48 6.69 29.45
N PHE A 13 -9.12 6.07 28.33
CA PHE A 13 -8.46 4.77 28.33
C PHE A 13 -6.94 4.96 28.45
N VAL A 14 -6.33 4.39 29.50
CA VAL A 14 -4.88 4.49 29.75
C VAL A 14 -4.23 3.15 29.43
N LEU A 15 -3.34 3.13 28.44
CA LEU A 15 -2.57 1.95 28.07
C LEU A 15 -1.07 2.30 28.06
N ARG A 16 -0.32 1.77 29.03
CA ARG A 16 1.13 2.03 29.21
C ARG A 16 1.46 3.53 29.32
N ASP A 17 0.82 4.22 30.26
CA ASP A 17 1.04 5.64 30.57
C ASP A 17 0.71 6.63 29.44
N GLU A 18 0.03 6.15 28.39
CA GLU A 18 -0.52 6.99 27.33
C GLU A 18 -2.04 7.09 27.50
N THR A 19 -2.53 8.30 27.72
CA THR A 19 -3.96 8.64 27.76
C THR A 19 -4.49 8.86 26.35
N TYR A 20 -5.50 8.08 25.95
CA TYR A 20 -6.16 8.23 24.66
C TYR A 20 -7.55 8.87 24.87
N MET A 21 -7.73 10.08 24.34
CA MET A 21 -9.05 10.75 24.28
C MET A 21 -9.69 10.55 22.90
N GLY A 22 -11.01 10.39 22.89
CA GLY A 22 -11.80 9.81 21.79
C GLY A 22 -11.82 10.55 20.45
N ASP A 23 -11.34 11.79 20.34
CA ASP A 23 -11.33 12.51 19.07
C ASP A 23 -10.13 13.46 18.94
N THR A 24 -9.31 13.21 17.91
CA THR A 24 -8.22 14.06 17.38
C THR A 24 -6.96 14.26 18.24
N VAL A 25 -5.83 14.01 17.57
CA VAL A 25 -4.43 14.08 18.04
C VAL A 25 -4.05 15.48 18.54
N VAL A 26 -3.60 15.62 19.80
CA VAL A 26 -2.76 16.77 20.22
C VAL A 26 -1.76 16.43 21.35
N ARG A 27 -0.48 16.74 21.04
CA ARG A 27 0.68 17.12 21.89
C ARG A 27 1.25 16.17 22.96
N ARG A 28 2.54 15.85 22.73
CA ARG A 28 3.54 15.69 23.81
C ARG A 28 3.66 16.99 24.60
N THR A 29 3.38 16.93 25.89
CA THR A 29 3.88 17.90 26.87
C THR A 29 5.33 17.53 27.21
N THR A 30 6.28 18.31 26.71
CA THR A 30 7.67 18.29 27.19
C THR A 30 7.73 19.02 28.52
N SER A 31 8.14 18.31 29.58
CA SER A 31 8.51 18.88 30.88
C SER A 31 10.02 19.21 30.90
N PRO A 32 10.44 20.29 31.60
CA PRO A 32 11.82 20.74 31.66
C PRO A 32 12.60 20.06 32.80
N SER A 33 13.90 19.83 32.61
CA SER A 33 14.83 19.84 33.75
C SER A 33 16.21 20.33 33.32
N ASP A 34 16.63 21.37 34.04
CA ASP A 34 17.88 22.09 34.06
C ASP A 34 19.15 21.23 34.04
N SER A 35 20.17 21.66 33.29
CA SER A 35 21.37 22.26 33.91
C SER A 35 22.49 22.58 32.89
N PRO A 36 23.40 23.53 33.22
CA PRO A 36 24.06 24.42 32.27
C PRO A 36 25.58 24.24 32.17
N THR A 37 26.18 24.66 31.04
CA THR A 37 27.50 25.32 30.89
C THR A 37 27.79 25.51 29.39
N SER A 38 27.74 26.74 28.86
CA SER A 38 28.91 27.62 28.62
C SER A 38 29.77 27.15 27.43
N LEU A 39 30.08 27.89 26.36
CA LEU A 39 30.18 29.33 26.10
C LEU A 39 30.24 29.60 24.58
N SER A 40 29.85 30.83 24.19
CA SER A 40 30.37 31.67 23.08
C SER A 40 30.16 31.22 21.62
N SER A 41 29.85 32.06 20.62
CA SER A 41 29.40 33.45 20.47
C SER A 41 29.13 33.64 18.93
N PRO A 42 28.90 34.84 18.36
CA PRO A 42 27.68 35.20 17.64
C PRO A 42 27.83 35.34 16.11
N VAL A 43 26.73 35.53 15.37
CA VAL A 43 26.53 36.60 14.36
C VAL A 43 25.21 36.42 13.59
N SER A 44 24.62 37.57 13.26
CA SER A 44 23.23 37.88 13.04
C SER A 44 22.65 37.61 11.63
N LEU A 45 21.30 37.63 11.60
CA LEU A 45 20.36 38.03 10.51
C LEU A 45 20.07 37.06 9.34
N PRO A 46 18.92 37.20 8.63
CA PRO A 46 17.63 37.80 9.01
C PRO A 46 16.43 36.82 8.89
N GLN A 47 15.36 37.19 9.59
CA GLN A 47 14.02 36.63 9.49
C GLN A 47 13.47 36.77 8.06
N HIS A 48 12.98 35.68 7.50
CA HIS A 48 12.03 35.71 6.39
C HIS A 48 10.84 34.82 6.73
N SER A 49 9.76 35.49 7.12
CA SER A 49 8.36 35.24 6.71
C SER A 49 7.91 33.79 6.58
N THR A 50 7.17 33.35 7.60
CA THR A 50 6.19 32.26 7.51
C THR A 50 5.14 32.61 6.45
N GLY A 51 5.33 32.09 5.24
CA GLY A 51 4.32 32.09 4.19
C GLY A 51 3.30 31.00 4.46
N THR A 52 2.14 31.40 4.99
CA THR A 52 0.91 30.59 5.01
C THR A 52 0.46 30.38 3.57
N ILE A 53 0.53 29.15 3.07
CA ILE A 53 0.07 28.82 1.72
C ILE A 53 -1.46 28.72 1.77
N SER A 54 -2.12 29.82 1.45
CA SER A 54 -3.54 29.85 1.11
C SER A 54 -3.72 29.13 -0.23
N VAL A 55 -4.26 27.92 -0.21
CA VAL A 55 -4.68 27.21 -1.43
C VAL A 55 -5.96 27.88 -1.93
N LYS A 56 -5.82 28.60 -3.03
CA LYS A 56 -6.94 29.14 -3.80
C LYS A 56 -7.41 28.05 -4.75
N ASP A 57 -8.60 27.52 -4.51
CA ASP A 57 -9.32 26.65 -5.44
C ASP A 57 -9.87 27.52 -6.58
N ASP A 58 -9.14 27.57 -7.69
CA ASP A 58 -9.69 27.99 -8.97
C ASP A 58 -9.89 26.71 -9.82
N MET A 59 -11.15 26.36 -10.00
CA MET A 59 -11.64 25.38 -10.97
C MET A 59 -11.42 25.91 -12.39
N ASP A 60 -10.65 25.20 -13.22
CA ASP A 60 -11.05 25.01 -14.62
C ASP A 60 -10.38 23.77 -15.24
N GLY A 61 -11.10 23.14 -16.16
CA GLY A 61 -10.97 21.73 -16.50
C GLY A 61 -9.71 21.31 -17.27
N SER A 62 -9.30 20.06 -17.04
CA SER A 62 -8.71 19.22 -18.08
C SER A 62 -8.67 17.76 -17.60
N GLU A 63 -9.21 16.86 -18.44
CA GLU A 63 -9.26 15.43 -18.24
C GLU A 63 -7.85 14.84 -18.04
N GLY A 64 -7.64 14.06 -16.99
CA GLY A 64 -6.30 13.55 -16.69
C GLY A 64 -6.22 12.62 -15.50
N THR A 65 -6.73 11.40 -15.69
CA THR A 65 -6.42 10.17 -14.93
C THR A 65 -5.14 10.25 -14.09
N THR A 66 -5.27 10.35 -12.76
CA THR A 66 -4.18 10.07 -11.81
C THR A 66 -4.73 9.35 -10.58
N MET A 67 -4.42 8.06 -10.48
CA MET A 67 -4.58 7.30 -9.26
C MET A 67 -3.58 7.79 -8.21
N LYS A 68 -4.08 8.41 -7.14
CA LYS A 68 -3.45 8.44 -5.82
C LYS A 68 -4.49 8.79 -4.77
N ALA A 69 -5.18 7.78 -4.26
CA ALA A 69 -5.84 7.84 -2.97
C ALA A 69 -5.15 6.83 -2.06
N THR A 70 -4.26 7.36 -1.23
CA THR A 70 -3.94 6.82 0.10
C THR A 70 -5.22 6.35 0.75
N ARG A 71 -5.29 5.04 0.99
CA ARG A 71 -6.41 4.35 1.64
C ARG A 71 -6.44 4.79 3.11
N VAL A 72 -7.08 5.92 3.37
CA VAL A 72 -7.60 6.24 4.70
C VAL A 72 -8.57 5.10 5.03
N ARG A 73 -8.22 4.36 6.07
CA ARG A 73 -8.98 3.23 6.58
C ARG A 73 -10.27 3.79 7.19
N SER A 74 -11.27 4.01 6.34
CA SER A 74 -12.62 4.38 6.76
C SER A 74 -13.17 3.28 7.67
N PRO A 75 -13.87 3.61 8.78
CA PRO A 75 -14.45 2.63 9.69
C PRO A 75 -15.57 1.76 9.06
N ASP A 76 -16.04 2.10 7.85
CA ASP A 76 -17.20 1.46 7.21
C ASP A 76 -16.87 0.16 6.45
N ALA A 77 -15.89 -0.61 6.92
CA ALA A 77 -15.60 -1.94 6.39
C ALA A 77 -16.71 -2.97 6.68
N TRP A 78 -17.66 -2.63 7.57
CA TRP A 78 -18.81 -3.46 7.89
C TRP A 78 -19.96 -3.32 6.87
N SER A 79 -20.09 -2.15 6.22
CA SER A 79 -21.13 -1.93 5.20
C SER A 79 -20.91 -2.75 3.93
N LEU A 80 -19.67 -3.14 3.62
CA LEU A 80 -19.41 -3.98 2.44
C LEU A 80 -19.75 -5.47 2.66
N MET A 81 -19.91 -5.91 3.91
CA MET A 81 -20.26 -7.30 4.24
C MET A 81 -21.78 -7.51 4.39
N TYR A 82 -22.57 -6.46 4.61
CA TYR A 82 -24.01 -6.54 4.85
C TYR A 82 -24.86 -5.55 4.03
N GLY A 83 -24.24 -4.70 3.21
CA GLY A 83 -24.91 -3.62 2.50
C GLY A 83 -25.62 -4.05 1.22
N GLU A 84 -26.59 -4.96 1.30
CA GLU A 84 -27.61 -5.09 0.24
C GLU A 84 -28.89 -5.85 0.67
N VAL A 85 -29.33 -5.70 1.91
CA VAL A 85 -30.68 -6.16 2.30
C VAL A 85 -31.49 -4.98 2.82
N LYS A 86 -32.04 -4.18 1.89
CA LYS A 86 -33.15 -3.26 2.19
C LYS A 86 -34.38 -4.12 2.49
N GLN A 87 -34.51 -4.56 3.74
CA GLN A 87 -35.73 -5.18 4.24
C GLN A 87 -36.79 -4.10 4.45
N SER A 88 -37.89 -4.21 3.71
CA SER A 88 -39.15 -3.56 4.03
C SER A 88 -39.61 -4.05 5.42
N LEU A 89 -39.59 -3.14 6.39
CA LEU A 89 -40.12 -3.33 7.74
C LEU A 89 -41.64 -3.44 7.69
N CYS A 90 -42.17 -4.62 7.38
CA CYS A 90 -43.56 -4.95 7.68
C CYS A 90 -43.53 -6.19 8.57
N VAL A 91 -43.63 -5.97 9.89
CA VAL A 91 -43.73 -7.04 10.87
C VAL A 91 -45.19 -7.50 10.90
N PRO A 92 -45.51 -8.74 10.50
CA PRO A 92 -46.89 -9.22 10.49
C PRO A 92 -47.40 -9.37 11.93
N SER A 93 -48.63 -8.93 12.19
CA SER A 93 -49.28 -9.11 13.49
C SER A 93 -49.47 -10.59 13.77
N LEU A 94 -48.80 -11.09 14.81
CA LEU A 94 -48.95 -12.47 15.30
C LEU A 94 -50.32 -12.61 15.98
N GLN A 95 -51.30 -13.15 15.27
CA GLN A 95 -52.55 -13.59 15.89
C GLN A 95 -52.37 -14.98 16.48
N LEU A 96 -52.42 -15.06 17.81
CA LEU A 96 -52.21 -16.28 18.62
C LEU A 96 -53.50 -17.10 18.79
N ASP A 97 -54.48 -16.92 17.91
CA ASP A 97 -55.79 -17.55 18.01
C ASP A 97 -55.83 -18.79 17.12
N SER A 98 -55.07 -19.82 17.47
CA SER A 98 -55.28 -21.14 16.86
C SER A 98 -55.32 -22.21 17.94
N ARG A 99 -56.57 -22.41 18.37
CA ARG A 99 -57.04 -23.50 19.19
C ARG A 99 -56.89 -24.79 18.38
N GLU A 100 -56.08 -25.71 18.88
CA GLU A 100 -56.03 -27.14 18.50
C GLU A 100 -55.41 -27.47 17.12
N SER A 101 -54.07 -27.40 17.01
CA SER A 101 -53.31 -27.97 15.89
C SER A 101 -52.39 -29.10 16.39
N SER A 102 -52.81 -30.34 16.17
CA SER A 102 -52.20 -31.58 16.68
C SER A 102 -51.07 -32.13 15.80
N VAL A 103 -50.32 -31.27 15.11
CA VAL A 103 -49.30 -31.73 14.15
C VAL A 103 -47.98 -32.00 14.88
N ASN A 104 -47.71 -33.29 15.13
CA ASN A 104 -46.49 -33.81 15.75
C ASN A 104 -45.24 -33.55 14.87
N TYR A 105 -44.69 -32.33 14.93
CA TYR A 105 -43.43 -31.93 14.28
C TYR A 105 -42.22 -32.82 14.65
N LEU A 106 -42.32 -33.59 15.74
CA LEU A 106 -41.27 -34.49 16.19
C LEU A 106 -41.01 -35.66 15.24
N ARG A 107 -42.03 -36.15 14.51
CA ARG A 107 -41.91 -37.42 13.77
C ARG A 107 -41.04 -37.35 12.51
N ASN A 108 -40.85 -36.14 11.96
CA ASN A 108 -40.12 -35.93 10.70
C ASN A 108 -38.64 -35.53 10.90
N ILE A 109 -38.22 -35.29 12.14
CA ILE A 109 -36.82 -34.98 12.48
C ILE A 109 -36.00 -36.28 12.55
N ASP A 110 -36.64 -37.39 12.92
CA ASP A 110 -35.97 -38.68 13.09
C ASP A 110 -35.59 -39.35 11.76
N SER A 111 -36.22 -39.01 10.64
CA SER A 111 -35.87 -39.51 9.31
C SER A 111 -34.68 -38.78 8.67
N MET A 112 -34.41 -37.52 9.07
CA MET A 112 -33.22 -36.76 8.63
C MET A 112 -32.03 -36.86 9.58
N LYS A 113 -32.23 -37.41 10.79
CA LYS A 113 -31.13 -37.95 11.60
C LYS A 113 -30.62 -39.23 10.95
N GLY A 114 -29.99 -39.13 9.78
CA GLY A 114 -29.01 -40.13 9.40
C GLY A 114 -28.03 -40.23 10.57
N TYR A 115 -27.90 -41.42 11.17
CA TYR A 115 -26.98 -41.69 12.27
C TYR A 115 -25.54 -41.44 11.82
N ARG A 116 -25.14 -40.17 11.74
CA ARG A 116 -23.74 -39.79 11.87
C ARG A 116 -23.43 -39.97 13.33
N GLU A 117 -22.48 -40.85 13.63
CA GLU A 117 -21.90 -40.95 14.96
C GLU A 117 -21.56 -39.54 15.44
N ALA A 118 -22.19 -39.11 16.54
CA ALA A 118 -22.03 -37.77 17.08
C ALA A 118 -20.54 -37.45 17.31
N ASP A 119 -19.78 -38.47 17.70
CA ASP A 119 -18.34 -38.42 17.92
C ASP A 119 -17.56 -38.12 16.63
N ALA A 120 -17.91 -38.77 15.51
CA ALA A 120 -17.27 -38.50 14.22
C ALA A 120 -17.57 -37.09 13.70
N ALA A 121 -18.78 -36.58 13.94
CA ALA A 121 -19.15 -35.20 13.60
C ALA A 121 -18.36 -34.18 14.43
N TYR A 122 -18.20 -34.44 15.73
CA TYR A 122 -17.43 -33.60 16.63
C TYR A 122 -15.94 -33.57 16.26
N GLU A 123 -15.32 -34.73 16.00
CA GLU A 123 -13.92 -34.81 15.60
C GLU A 123 -13.66 -34.13 14.25
N ASN A 124 -14.56 -34.27 13.28
CA ASN A 124 -14.43 -33.57 12.01
C ASN A 124 -14.48 -32.04 12.22
N TRP A 125 -15.48 -31.56 12.97
CA TRP A 125 -15.58 -30.13 13.30
C TRP A 125 -14.35 -29.61 14.05
N TYR A 126 -13.85 -30.36 15.03
CA TYR A 126 -12.68 -30.00 15.82
C TYR A 126 -11.41 -29.98 14.96
N SER A 127 -11.22 -30.98 14.09
CA SER A 127 -10.11 -31.01 13.13
C SER A 127 -10.16 -29.84 12.15
N ALA A 128 -11.35 -29.46 11.68
CA ALA A 128 -11.56 -28.33 10.80
C ALA A 128 -11.24 -27.00 11.52
N LYS A 129 -11.68 -26.83 12.77
CA LYS A 129 -11.33 -25.67 13.60
C LYS A 129 -9.83 -25.59 13.88
N ARG A 130 -9.17 -26.72 14.13
CA ARG A 130 -7.71 -26.79 14.30
C ARG A 130 -6.97 -26.38 13.04
N ARG A 131 -7.36 -26.90 11.87
CA ARG A 131 -6.82 -26.51 10.56
C ARG A 131 -7.00 -25.01 10.31
N GLN A 132 -8.20 -24.48 10.55
CA GLN A 132 -8.49 -23.05 10.41
C GLN A 132 -7.55 -22.17 11.25
N ARG A 133 -7.24 -22.56 12.50
CA ARG A 133 -6.31 -21.82 13.36
C ARG A 133 -4.87 -21.88 12.84
N LEU A 134 -4.44 -23.04 12.34
CA LEU A 134 -3.10 -23.23 11.78
C LEU A 134 -2.91 -22.44 10.48
N GLU A 135 -3.89 -22.46 9.59
CA GLU A 135 -3.89 -21.66 8.36
C GLU A 135 -3.82 -20.17 8.68
N LYS A 136 -4.66 -19.67 9.60
CA LYS A 136 -4.58 -18.28 10.06
C LYS A 136 -3.18 -17.91 10.56
N ARG A 137 -2.53 -18.79 11.33
CA ARG A 137 -1.16 -18.57 11.81
C ARG A 137 -0.14 -18.54 10.66
N LYS A 138 -0.26 -19.44 9.69
CA LYS A 138 0.60 -19.49 8.51
C LYS A 138 0.47 -18.23 7.66
N VAL A 139 -0.77 -17.78 7.40
CA VAL A 139 -1.03 -16.53 6.64
C VAL A 139 -0.42 -15.33 7.34
N LEU A 140 -0.60 -15.20 8.66
CA LEU A 140 0.01 -14.10 9.43
C LEU A 140 1.54 -14.13 9.39
N GLN A 141 2.13 -15.33 9.48
CA GLN A 141 3.58 -15.49 9.39
C GLN A 141 4.11 -15.12 8.00
N GLN A 142 3.42 -15.56 6.95
CA GLN A 142 3.76 -15.21 5.58
C GLN A 142 3.66 -13.69 5.34
N GLU A 143 2.57 -13.05 5.76
CA GLU A 143 2.38 -11.60 5.62
C GLU A 143 3.51 -10.82 6.31
N HIS A 144 3.95 -11.28 7.49
CA HIS A 144 5.07 -10.68 8.20
C HIS A 144 6.40 -10.85 7.43
N ASN A 145 6.67 -12.04 6.89
CA ASN A 145 7.86 -12.29 6.08
C ASN A 145 7.87 -11.43 4.81
N ASP A 146 6.75 -11.38 4.08
CA ASP A 146 6.60 -10.57 2.87
C ASP A 146 6.84 -9.08 3.17
N LYS A 147 6.31 -8.58 4.30
CA LYS A 147 6.57 -7.20 4.77
C LYS A 147 8.04 -6.96 5.05
N GLN A 148 8.74 -7.92 5.68
CA GLN A 148 10.17 -7.80 5.93
C GLN A 148 10.99 -7.79 4.64
N GLU A 149 10.66 -8.64 3.66
CA GLU A 149 11.32 -8.66 2.36
C GLU A 149 11.12 -7.35 1.61
N GLN A 150 9.89 -6.83 1.58
CA GLN A 150 9.60 -5.52 0.99
C GLN A 150 10.37 -4.39 1.67
N ALA A 151 10.50 -4.42 3.00
CA ALA A 151 11.26 -3.43 3.75
C ALA A 151 12.77 -3.51 3.41
N LYS A 152 13.33 -4.72 3.32
CA LYS A 152 14.73 -4.93 2.90
C LYS A 152 14.97 -4.42 1.48
N HIS A 153 14.09 -4.75 0.55
CA HIS A 153 14.18 -4.29 -0.84
C HIS A 153 14.11 -2.75 -0.95
N LYS A 154 13.17 -2.11 -0.23
CA LYS A 154 13.08 -0.64 -0.15
C LYS A 154 14.35 -0.02 0.43
N LYS A 155 14.92 -0.62 1.47
CA LYS A 155 16.17 -0.15 2.08
C LYS A 155 17.33 -0.22 1.09
N GLN A 156 17.47 -1.30 0.33
CA GLN A 156 18.48 -1.45 -0.71
C GLN A 156 18.33 -0.39 -1.81
N LEU A 157 17.11 -0.16 -2.31
CA LEU A 157 16.83 0.89 -3.29
C LEU A 157 17.18 2.28 -2.76
N ALA A 158 16.77 2.59 -1.52
CA ALA A 158 17.08 3.87 -0.88
C ALA A 158 18.61 4.06 -0.74
N GLN A 159 19.35 3.01 -0.38
CA GLN A 159 20.80 3.05 -0.29
C GLN A 159 21.45 3.33 -1.66
N MET A 160 21.02 2.63 -2.72
CA MET A 160 21.53 2.91 -4.07
C MET A 160 21.23 4.35 -4.54
N CYS A 161 20.03 4.85 -4.25
CA CYS A 161 19.65 6.24 -4.55
C CYS A 161 20.53 7.24 -3.78
N TYR A 162 20.80 6.97 -2.50
CA TYR A 162 21.67 7.79 -1.66
C TYR A 162 23.11 7.82 -2.20
N ASP A 163 23.67 6.67 -2.54
CA ASP A 163 25.02 6.58 -3.13
C ASP A 163 25.10 7.32 -4.47
N GLN A 164 24.06 7.22 -5.29
CA GLN A 164 23.97 7.95 -6.55
C GLN A 164 23.90 9.46 -6.32
N TRP A 165 23.14 9.91 -5.32
CA TRP A 165 23.07 11.30 -4.92
C TRP A 165 24.42 11.82 -4.43
N LEU A 166 25.14 11.06 -3.58
CA LEU A 166 26.49 11.41 -3.13
C LEU A 166 27.45 11.57 -4.31
N LYS A 167 27.44 10.65 -5.28
CA LYS A 167 28.26 10.76 -6.51
C LYS A 167 27.92 12.00 -7.32
N ARG A 168 26.63 12.32 -7.50
CA ARG A 168 26.21 13.56 -8.19
C ARG A 168 26.67 14.79 -7.44
N LYS A 169 26.53 14.81 -6.11
CA LYS A 169 26.92 15.94 -5.27
C LYS A 169 28.43 16.17 -5.29
N ALA A 170 29.23 15.11 -5.26
CA ALA A 170 30.68 15.18 -5.42
C ALA A 170 31.08 15.75 -6.78
N ARG A 171 30.43 15.31 -7.87
CA ARG A 171 30.66 15.87 -9.22
C ARG A 171 30.30 17.35 -9.30
N GLN A 172 29.16 17.74 -8.73
CA GLN A 172 28.75 19.15 -8.67
C GLN A 172 29.76 20.01 -7.91
N ALA A 173 30.23 19.54 -6.75
CA ALA A 173 31.26 20.26 -5.98
C ALA A 173 32.59 20.37 -6.75
N ALA A 174 32.99 19.34 -7.49
CA ALA A 174 34.18 19.40 -8.35
C ALA A 174 34.01 20.39 -9.50
N ALA A 175 32.85 20.41 -10.16
CA ALA A 175 32.55 21.37 -11.22
C ALA A 175 32.59 22.82 -10.72
N GLN A 176 31.98 23.09 -9.56
CA GLN A 176 32.03 24.42 -8.92
C GLN A 176 33.45 24.86 -8.58
N ARG A 177 34.33 23.93 -8.14
CA ARG A 177 35.74 24.27 -7.88
C ARG A 177 36.48 24.69 -9.15
N VAL A 178 36.24 23.98 -10.26
CA VAL A 178 36.84 24.32 -11.56
C VAL A 178 36.34 25.67 -12.05
N GLU A 179 35.03 25.92 -11.94
CA GLU A 179 34.42 27.19 -12.31
C GLU A 179 34.97 28.36 -11.49
N ASN A 180 35.01 28.23 -10.16
CA ASN A 180 35.59 29.25 -9.28
C ASN A 180 37.06 29.51 -9.59
N HIS A 181 37.83 28.45 -9.89
CA HIS A 181 39.23 28.58 -10.27
C HIS A 181 39.38 29.32 -11.60
N MET A 182 38.55 28.99 -12.60
CA MET A 182 38.53 29.66 -13.91
C MET A 182 38.16 31.14 -13.79
N GLN A 183 37.13 31.47 -12.99
CA GLN A 183 36.74 32.87 -12.72
C GLN A 183 37.88 33.64 -12.03
N SER A 184 38.52 33.02 -11.04
CA SER A 184 39.65 33.63 -10.32
C SER A 184 40.86 33.84 -11.25
N ALA A 185 41.16 32.87 -12.11
CA ALA A 185 42.23 32.96 -13.10
C ALA A 185 41.95 34.04 -14.15
N ALA A 186 40.71 34.12 -14.64
CA ALA A 186 40.27 35.17 -15.57
C ALA A 186 40.37 36.57 -14.94
N PHE A 187 39.90 36.73 -13.69
CA PHE A 187 40.03 38.00 -12.97
C PHE A 187 41.49 38.41 -12.78
N LYS A 188 42.36 37.46 -12.40
CA LYS A 188 43.81 37.70 -12.27
C LYS A 188 44.47 38.07 -13.60
N ALA A 189 44.08 37.42 -14.69
CA ALA A 189 44.57 37.75 -16.03
C ALA A 189 44.16 39.18 -16.43
N ASN A 190 42.90 39.56 -16.22
CA ASN A 190 42.41 40.92 -16.50
C ASN A 190 43.14 41.98 -15.67
N GLN A 191 43.44 41.69 -14.40
CA GLN A 191 44.20 42.61 -13.54
C GLN A 191 45.64 42.79 -14.02
N SER A 192 46.27 41.74 -14.56
CA SER A 192 47.64 41.82 -15.11
C SER A 192 47.72 42.67 -16.38
N LEU A 193 46.68 42.64 -17.23
CA LEU A 193 46.58 43.49 -18.42
C LEU A 193 46.46 44.98 -18.06
N ALA A 194 45.71 45.31 -17.00
CA ALA A 194 45.56 46.69 -16.54
C ALA A 194 46.86 47.30 -15.98
N LYS A 195 47.73 46.49 -15.36
CA LYS A 195 49.02 46.97 -14.80
C LYS A 195 50.09 47.28 -15.86
N ASN A 196 50.00 46.72 -17.06
CA ASN A 196 50.94 46.99 -18.14
C ASN A 196 50.61 48.25 -18.97
N SER A 197 49.51 48.96 -18.66
CA SER A 197 49.09 50.13 -19.45
C SER A 197 49.63 51.48 -18.98
N MET A 198 50.42 51.53 -17.90
CA MET A 198 50.94 52.80 -17.34
C MET A 198 52.31 52.58 -16.68
N GLN A 199 53.40 52.42 -17.45
CA GLN A 199 54.71 53.00 -17.10
C GLN A 199 55.59 53.19 -18.34
N PRO A 200 56.13 54.42 -18.56
CA PRO A 200 57.23 54.66 -19.47
C PRO A 200 58.57 54.17 -18.88
N THR A 201 59.48 53.88 -19.78
CA THR A 201 60.86 53.40 -19.64
C THR A 201 61.67 54.06 -18.51
N ALA A 202 62.23 53.26 -17.60
CA ALA A 202 63.52 53.53 -16.95
C ALA A 202 64.18 52.23 -16.43
N SER A 203 65.49 52.19 -16.62
CA SER A 203 66.48 51.12 -16.45
C SER A 203 66.79 50.62 -15.03
N SER A 204 67.15 49.33 -14.88
CA SER A 204 68.23 48.75 -14.03
C SER A 204 67.98 47.22 -13.89
N SER A 205 68.85 46.29 -14.28
CA SER A 205 70.23 45.93 -13.87
C SER A 205 70.33 45.21 -12.51
N GLY A 206 70.73 43.92 -12.54
CA GLY A 206 71.20 43.11 -11.41
C GLY A 206 70.19 42.06 -10.93
N SER A 207 70.52 40.83 -10.52
CA SER A 207 71.77 40.11 -10.33
C SER A 207 71.41 38.63 -10.14
N SER A 208 72.35 37.75 -10.50
CA SER A 208 72.38 36.31 -10.21
C SER A 208 72.42 36.00 -8.71
N THR A 209 71.97 34.81 -8.30
CA THR A 209 72.76 33.81 -7.55
C THR A 209 72.00 32.51 -7.26
N THR A 210 72.79 31.46 -7.20
CA THR A 210 72.52 30.02 -7.07
C THR A 210 72.57 29.52 -5.60
N ALA A 211 72.02 28.30 -5.39
CA ALA A 211 72.18 27.36 -4.27
C ALA A 211 71.36 27.67 -2.97
N SER A 212 70.89 26.72 -2.15
CA SER A 212 71.26 25.32 -1.86
C SER A 212 70.12 24.59 -1.11
N SER A 213 70.23 23.25 -1.08
CA SER A 213 69.72 22.23 -0.12
C SER A 213 68.31 22.36 0.48
N GLY A 214 67.44 21.36 0.54
CA GLY A 214 67.67 19.91 0.60
C GLY A 214 67.08 19.38 1.91
N TYR A 215 65.88 18.78 1.88
CA TYR A 215 65.42 17.87 2.93
C TYR A 215 64.42 16.86 2.37
N SER A 216 64.77 15.61 2.64
CA SER A 216 64.11 14.36 2.35
C SER A 216 62.72 14.24 3.00
N SER A 217 61.77 13.58 2.33
CA SER A 217 61.01 12.51 2.99
C SER A 217 60.46 11.52 1.96
N SER A 218 61.02 10.34 2.05
CA SER A 218 60.56 9.08 1.50
C SER A 218 59.11 8.79 1.88
N SER A 219 58.25 8.57 0.88
CA SER A 219 57.31 7.43 0.80
C SER A 219 56.20 7.77 -0.18
N SER A 220 56.30 7.33 -1.43
CA SER A 220 55.08 7.04 -2.17
C SER A 220 55.36 5.85 -3.06
N ALA A 221 54.66 4.77 -2.71
CA ALA A 221 54.70 3.48 -3.33
C ALA A 221 54.81 3.58 -4.85
N ASN A 222 55.68 2.73 -5.41
CA ASN A 222 55.72 2.38 -6.82
C ASN A 222 54.32 1.88 -7.24
N LYS A 223 53.43 2.80 -7.58
CA LYS A 223 52.24 2.52 -8.36
C LYS A 223 52.74 2.31 -9.77
N THR A 224 52.82 1.06 -10.20
CA THR A 224 53.05 0.69 -11.59
C THR A 224 52.08 1.50 -12.46
N LEU A 225 52.58 2.57 -13.08
CA LEU A 225 51.87 3.32 -14.10
C LEU A 225 51.66 2.36 -15.26
N ARG A 226 50.51 1.68 -15.28
CA ARG A 226 50.04 0.99 -16.47
C ARG A 226 49.82 2.08 -17.52
N ASN A 227 50.79 2.25 -18.41
CA ASN A 227 50.69 3.11 -19.58
C ASN A 227 49.65 2.53 -20.54
N VAL A 228 48.37 2.71 -20.22
CA VAL A 228 47.28 2.50 -21.16
C VAL A 228 47.20 3.78 -22.01
N PRO A 229 47.28 3.68 -23.35
CA PRO A 229 47.12 4.83 -24.24
C PRO A 229 45.81 5.57 -23.92
N GLU A 230 45.83 6.90 -23.83
CA GLU A 230 44.65 7.71 -23.49
C GLU A 230 43.46 7.45 -24.42
N ASP A 231 43.72 7.17 -25.69
CA ASP A 231 42.69 6.87 -26.69
C ASP A 231 41.88 5.62 -26.33
N LYS A 232 42.54 4.58 -25.78
CA LYS A 232 41.85 3.40 -25.26
C LYS A 232 40.97 3.72 -24.05
N ILE A 233 41.40 4.66 -23.20
CA ILE A 233 40.60 5.08 -22.05
C ILE A 233 39.35 5.82 -22.53
N ARG A 234 39.48 6.71 -23.51
CA ARG A 234 38.35 7.43 -24.12
C ARG A 234 37.36 6.46 -24.75
N GLN A 235 37.85 5.51 -25.53
CA GLN A 235 37.03 4.48 -26.18
C GLN A 235 36.26 3.63 -25.16
N VAL A 236 36.91 3.19 -24.07
CA VAL A 236 36.24 2.43 -22.99
C VAL A 236 35.17 3.27 -22.29
N VAL A 237 35.38 4.57 -22.12
CA VAL A 237 34.39 5.48 -21.52
C VAL A 237 33.20 5.69 -22.45
N GLU A 238 33.42 5.87 -23.75
CA GLU A 238 32.37 5.99 -24.77
C GLU A 238 31.54 4.70 -24.86
N ASP A 239 32.19 3.54 -24.95
CA ASP A 239 31.54 2.23 -24.96
C ASP A 239 30.72 2.00 -23.68
N TRP A 240 31.29 2.37 -22.53
CA TRP A 240 30.57 2.28 -21.26
C TRP A 240 29.34 3.19 -21.23
N TRP A 241 29.44 4.39 -21.78
CA TRP A 241 28.34 5.35 -21.84
C TRP A 241 27.21 4.86 -22.76
N LEU A 242 27.56 4.39 -23.97
CA LEU A 242 26.61 3.79 -24.92
C LEU A 242 25.91 2.58 -24.30
N LYS A 243 26.67 1.68 -23.66
CA LYS A 243 26.12 0.52 -22.95
C LYS A 243 25.18 0.93 -21.82
N LYS A 244 25.52 1.97 -21.07
CA LYS A 244 24.65 2.51 -20.01
C LYS A 244 23.36 3.12 -20.56
N GLN A 245 23.45 3.80 -21.69
CA GLN A 245 22.29 4.40 -22.36
C GLN A 245 21.35 3.32 -22.91
N GLN A 246 21.91 2.29 -23.55
CA GLN A 246 21.17 1.15 -24.05
C GLN A 246 20.46 0.41 -22.90
N GLN A 247 21.15 0.13 -21.79
CA GLN A 247 20.54 -0.49 -20.62
C GLN A 247 19.32 0.30 -20.09
N HIS A 248 19.41 1.63 -20.08
CA HIS A 248 18.32 2.49 -19.64
C HIS A 248 17.16 2.58 -20.65
N GLN A 249 17.42 2.39 -21.95
CA GLN A 249 16.37 2.26 -22.96
C GLN A 249 15.65 0.91 -22.84
N THR A 250 16.40 -0.18 -22.72
CA THR A 250 15.84 -1.53 -22.53
C THR A 250 14.94 -1.59 -21.30
N GLU A 251 15.38 -1.02 -20.17
CA GLU A 251 14.58 -0.99 -18.94
C GLU A 251 13.27 -0.19 -19.12
N ARG A 252 13.30 0.91 -19.88
CA ARG A 252 12.10 1.70 -20.19
C ARG A 252 11.15 0.94 -21.10
N GLU A 253 11.67 0.29 -22.13
CA GLU A 253 10.86 -0.52 -23.05
C GLU A 253 10.24 -1.73 -22.36
N GLU A 254 10.99 -2.43 -21.52
CA GLU A 254 10.49 -3.55 -20.72
C GLU A 254 9.36 -3.11 -19.79
N LYS A 255 9.53 -1.98 -19.09
CA LYS A 255 8.45 -1.40 -18.26
C LYS A 255 7.21 -1.06 -19.09
N ARG A 256 7.38 -0.49 -20.28
CA ARG A 256 6.25 -0.20 -21.19
C ARG A 256 5.56 -1.48 -21.65
N ARG A 257 6.31 -2.50 -22.05
CA ARG A 257 5.77 -3.81 -22.44
C ARG A 257 5.03 -4.49 -21.29
N ALA A 258 5.57 -4.46 -20.07
CA ALA A 258 4.93 -5.02 -18.90
C ALA A 258 3.59 -4.33 -18.56
N LEU A 259 3.52 -3.00 -18.69
CA LEU A 259 2.27 -2.26 -18.51
C LEU A 259 1.21 -2.62 -19.55
N VAL A 260 1.60 -2.72 -20.82
CA VAL A 260 0.69 -3.12 -21.91
C VAL A 260 0.20 -4.56 -21.70
N SER A 261 1.10 -5.50 -21.39
CA SER A 261 0.76 -6.89 -21.10
C SER A 261 -0.22 -7.00 -19.93
N LYS A 262 0.05 -6.27 -18.84
CA LYS A 262 -0.84 -6.23 -17.67
C LYS A 262 -2.22 -5.66 -18.02
N ALA A 263 -2.28 -4.63 -18.85
CA ALA A 263 -3.55 -4.04 -19.29
C ALA A 263 -4.37 -5.02 -20.15
N LEU A 264 -3.71 -5.76 -21.05
CA LEU A 264 -4.36 -6.79 -21.86
C LEU A 264 -4.89 -7.94 -21.01
N GLU A 265 -4.09 -8.43 -20.05
CA GLU A 265 -4.53 -9.49 -19.14
C GLU A 265 -5.72 -9.06 -18.28
N GLN A 266 -5.74 -7.79 -17.83
CA GLN A 266 -6.90 -7.24 -17.13
C GLN A 266 -8.15 -7.18 -18.00
N LYS A 267 -8.03 -6.80 -19.27
CA LYS A 267 -9.17 -6.82 -20.21
C LYS A 267 -9.70 -8.25 -20.39
N ARG A 268 -8.79 -9.20 -20.66
CA ARG A 268 -9.16 -10.62 -20.78
C ARG A 268 -9.87 -11.14 -19.53
N ARG A 269 -9.38 -10.79 -18.34
CA ARG A 269 -10.01 -11.21 -17.08
C ARG A 269 -11.39 -10.60 -16.88
N LYS A 270 -11.60 -9.36 -17.31
CA LYS A 270 -12.92 -8.70 -17.30
C LYS A 270 -13.88 -9.39 -18.26
N GLU A 271 -13.46 -9.69 -19.48
CA GLU A 271 -14.27 -10.40 -20.48
C GLU A 271 -14.69 -11.78 -19.96
N LEU A 272 -13.76 -12.55 -19.38
CA LEU A 272 -14.07 -13.84 -18.77
C LEU A 272 -15.04 -13.72 -17.59
N ALA A 273 -14.86 -12.69 -16.74
CA ALA A 273 -15.77 -12.44 -15.62
C ALA A 273 -17.17 -12.05 -16.10
N GLU A 274 -17.27 -11.26 -17.16
CA GLU A 274 -18.53 -10.86 -17.78
C GLU A 274 -19.24 -12.04 -18.41
N MET A 275 -18.54 -12.90 -19.16
CA MET A 275 -19.09 -14.15 -19.69
C MET A 275 -19.60 -15.07 -18.57
N ALA A 276 -18.80 -15.23 -17.50
CA ALA A 276 -19.21 -16.05 -16.35
C ALA A 276 -20.44 -15.45 -15.65
N TRP A 277 -20.53 -14.12 -15.56
CA TRP A 277 -21.70 -13.43 -15.02
C TRP A 277 -22.93 -13.60 -15.92
N GLN A 278 -22.79 -13.47 -17.24
CA GLN A 278 -23.89 -13.71 -18.19
C GLN A 278 -24.39 -15.15 -18.09
N GLN A 279 -23.48 -16.13 -18.01
CA GLN A 279 -23.83 -17.54 -17.81
C GLN A 279 -24.50 -17.77 -16.45
N TRP A 280 -24.07 -17.05 -15.41
CA TRP A 280 -24.74 -17.11 -14.12
C TRP A 280 -26.16 -16.54 -14.22
N MET A 281 -26.34 -15.38 -14.85
CA MET A 281 -27.64 -14.73 -15.04
C MET A 281 -28.60 -15.58 -15.88
N SER A 282 -28.13 -16.23 -16.96
CA SER A 282 -28.98 -17.14 -17.74
C SER A 282 -29.48 -18.32 -16.90
N ASN A 283 -28.64 -18.81 -16.00
CA ASN A 283 -28.94 -19.96 -15.16
C ASN A 283 -29.64 -19.58 -13.84
N VAL A 284 -29.84 -18.30 -13.55
CA VAL A 284 -30.53 -17.84 -12.32
C VAL A 284 -32.02 -18.14 -12.39
N ASP A 285 -32.63 -18.02 -13.58
CA ASP A 285 -34.06 -18.30 -13.76
C ASP A 285 -34.37 -19.81 -13.77
N GLU A 286 -33.42 -20.63 -14.21
CA GLU A 286 -33.51 -22.09 -14.20
C GLU A 286 -33.28 -22.69 -12.80
N LYS A 287 -32.63 -21.94 -11.91
CA LYS A 287 -32.46 -22.39 -10.53
C LYS A 287 -33.84 -22.46 -9.88
N PRO A 288 -34.18 -23.59 -9.23
CA PRO A 288 -35.43 -23.67 -8.50
C PRO A 288 -35.45 -22.53 -7.50
N LYS A 289 -36.50 -21.70 -7.59
CA LYS A 289 -36.72 -20.62 -6.63
C LYS A 289 -36.55 -21.23 -5.25
N PRO A 290 -35.71 -20.65 -4.38
CA PRO A 290 -35.55 -21.19 -3.03
C PRO A 290 -36.96 -21.32 -2.46
N VAL A 291 -37.32 -22.55 -2.08
CA VAL A 291 -38.64 -22.83 -1.50
C VAL A 291 -38.80 -21.80 -0.39
N PRO A 292 -39.85 -20.94 -0.46
CA PRO A 292 -39.99 -19.88 0.51
C PRO A 292 -40.03 -20.52 1.88
N LEU A 293 -38.94 -20.34 2.62
CA LEU A 293 -38.86 -20.80 3.98
C LEU A 293 -39.91 -19.96 4.71
N ASN A 294 -40.94 -20.61 5.23
CA ASN A 294 -42.16 -20.01 5.78
C ASN A 294 -43.26 -19.62 4.76
N GLN A 295 -43.74 -20.52 3.87
CA GLN A 295 -45.06 -20.30 3.22
C GLN A 295 -46.25 -20.37 4.22
N GLY A 296 -46.02 -20.18 5.52
CA GLY A 296 -47.04 -20.26 6.56
C GLY A 296 -47.88 -21.54 6.46
N MET A 297 -49.20 -21.37 6.45
CA MET A 297 -50.17 -22.46 6.38
C MET A 297 -50.21 -23.22 5.04
N ASP A 298 -49.67 -22.67 3.95
CA ASP A 298 -49.68 -23.31 2.63
C ASP A 298 -48.66 -24.45 2.51
N SER A 299 -47.57 -24.42 3.30
CA SER A 299 -46.67 -25.57 3.44
C SER A 299 -47.30 -26.74 4.22
N LEU A 300 -48.36 -26.49 5.01
CA LEU A 300 -49.12 -27.50 5.74
C LEU A 300 -50.30 -28.06 4.92
N ARG A 301 -50.71 -27.36 3.85
CA ARG A 301 -51.60 -27.92 2.83
C ARG A 301 -50.80 -28.86 1.94
N GLY A 302 -50.54 -30.07 2.43
CA GLY A 302 -49.89 -31.14 1.66
C GLY A 302 -50.46 -31.22 0.25
N THR A 303 -49.58 -31.40 -0.73
CA THR A 303 -49.82 -31.34 -2.18
C THR A 303 -51.18 -31.87 -2.63
N ILE A 304 -52.21 -31.02 -2.58
CA ILE A 304 -53.29 -31.05 -3.58
C ILE A 304 -52.71 -30.41 -4.83
N SER A 305 -51.79 -31.14 -5.46
CA SER A 305 -51.40 -30.86 -6.83
C SER A 305 -52.69 -30.69 -7.64
N PRO A 306 -52.86 -29.61 -8.43
CA PRO A 306 -54.01 -29.48 -9.33
C PRO A 306 -54.05 -30.61 -10.39
N LEU A 307 -53.01 -31.47 -10.46
CA LEU A 307 -52.98 -32.65 -11.32
C LEU A 307 -53.64 -33.89 -10.70
N PHE A 308 -53.87 -33.94 -9.39
CA PHE A 308 -54.56 -35.07 -8.76
C PHE A 308 -56.04 -34.75 -8.52
N VAL A 309 -56.83 -34.88 -9.58
CA VAL A 309 -58.29 -34.98 -9.47
C VAL A 309 -58.59 -36.41 -9.01
N ASN A 310 -59.12 -36.58 -7.80
CA ASN A 310 -59.55 -37.90 -7.33
C ASN A 310 -60.61 -38.44 -8.31
N PRO A 311 -60.34 -39.54 -9.05
CA PRO A 311 -61.26 -40.04 -10.08
C PRO A 311 -62.56 -40.58 -9.48
N ARG A 312 -62.61 -40.79 -8.17
CA ARG A 312 -63.79 -41.21 -7.44
C ARG A 312 -64.22 -40.07 -6.51
N PRO A 313 -65.35 -39.39 -6.78
CA PRO A 313 -65.88 -38.43 -5.82
C PRO A 313 -66.16 -39.17 -4.50
N TRP A 314 -65.83 -38.53 -3.38
CA TRP A 314 -66.17 -39.05 -2.07
C TRP A 314 -67.68 -39.19 -1.99
N VAL A 315 -68.15 -40.44 -1.91
CA VAL A 315 -69.57 -40.73 -1.74
C VAL A 315 -69.84 -40.59 -0.25
N ASP A 316 -70.61 -39.56 0.14
CA ASP A 316 -71.03 -39.39 1.53
C ASP A 316 -71.78 -40.64 1.98
N PRO A 317 -71.30 -41.36 3.01
CA PRO A 317 -71.97 -42.57 3.51
C PRO A 317 -73.34 -42.28 4.14
N LEU A 318 -73.68 -41.01 4.33
CA LEU A 318 -74.94 -40.55 4.89
C LEU A 318 -75.96 -40.07 3.85
N LYS A 319 -75.64 -40.10 2.55
CA LYS A 319 -76.64 -39.82 1.51
C LYS A 319 -77.42 -41.12 1.23
N PRO A 320 -78.68 -41.26 1.68
CA PRO A 320 -79.50 -42.36 1.25
C PRO A 320 -79.66 -42.28 -0.26
N SER A 321 -79.33 -43.37 -0.95
CA SER A 321 -79.69 -43.59 -2.34
C SER A 321 -81.19 -43.41 -2.45
N LYS A 322 -81.63 -42.32 -3.10
CA LYS A 322 -83.02 -42.17 -3.50
C LYS A 322 -83.26 -43.20 -4.59
N MET A 323 -83.96 -44.28 -4.24
CA MET A 323 -84.70 -45.09 -5.20
C MET A 323 -85.84 -44.27 -5.81
#